data_AF-A0A941V8P0-F1
#
_entry.id   AF-A0A941V8P0-F1
#
_cell.length_a   1.000
_cell.length_b   1.000
_cell.length_c   1.000
_cell.angle_alpha   90.00
_cell.angle_beta   90.00
_cell.angle_gamma   90.00
#
_symmetry.space_group_name_H-M   'P 1'
#
loop_
_entity.id
_entity.type
_entity.pdbx_description
1 polymer ?
#
loop_
_entity_poly.entity_id
_entity_poly.type
_entity_poly.pdbx_seq_one_letter_code
_entity_poly.pdbx_strand_id
1 'polypeptide(L)'
;MTKLKKLVAQIRLIYQDTTPAGFLEGLRKNTPSAGLFEDEAGRVFSSRLFEDLAPLNKIWGGSSVRVDRKYDSFTIRAPRCTISWMVQPKIFEKFMNRKGDEVRGIGFLARCLVNYPFSTQGSRQQRRGLLRLEAIERFRRRVTALLNDQIDLLRPRTTEDDGDKVILNFSVAAQAEWENVANAVEAALRPGGVFCETRDYGSKVAENIARLAGVLHAFEGYAGTTISLETLLSAKAIVLWYAQEFVRLFSPPDPMEELQKEAEELDRWFVRFIRTRGMPNHGHFPKSFLLQYGPNSLRRRDRLQCALEYLQAQGKLRLLTFGTPNGKHYKVIVELFGSLYMPHSTSPAITSAHPVASVGGFVFDDYRV
;
A
#
# COMPACT_ATOMS: atom_id res chain seq x y z
N MET A 1 -37.82 -19.96 -22.16
CA MET A 1 -36.34 -19.98 -21.90
C MET A 1 -35.58 -18.78 -22.47
N THR A 2 -36.12 -18.02 -23.44
CA THR A 2 -35.39 -16.94 -24.14
C THR A 2 -35.30 -15.61 -23.35
N LYS A 3 -36.29 -15.29 -22.51
CA LYS A 3 -36.30 -14.07 -21.66
C LYS A 3 -35.32 -14.16 -20.47
N LEU A 4 -35.17 -15.34 -19.84
CA LEU A 4 -34.27 -15.56 -18.71
C LEU A 4 -32.79 -15.47 -19.14
N LYS A 5 -32.43 -16.05 -20.30
CA LYS A 5 -31.10 -15.88 -20.90
C LYS A 5 -30.80 -14.42 -21.29
N LYS A 6 -31.81 -13.65 -21.71
CA LYS A 6 -31.67 -12.21 -22.02
C LYS A 6 -31.52 -11.35 -20.76
N LEU A 7 -32.14 -11.75 -19.65
CA LEU A 7 -32.03 -11.07 -18.35
C LEU A 7 -30.65 -11.27 -17.69
N VAL A 8 -30.13 -12.50 -17.72
CA VAL A 8 -28.77 -12.81 -17.22
C VAL A 8 -27.69 -12.09 -18.05
N ALA A 9 -27.97 -11.81 -19.33
CA ALA A 9 -27.07 -11.08 -20.22
C ALA A 9 -26.90 -9.57 -19.87
N GLN A 10 -27.68 -9.01 -18.95
CA GLN A 10 -27.61 -7.59 -18.56
C GLN A 10 -26.84 -7.32 -17.26
N ILE A 11 -26.51 -8.34 -16.47
CA ILE A 11 -25.77 -8.17 -15.21
C ILE A 11 -24.27 -8.22 -15.49
N ARG A 12 -23.63 -7.06 -15.48
CA ARG A 12 -22.17 -6.93 -15.59
C ARG A 12 -21.60 -6.47 -14.25
N LEU A 13 -21.00 -7.39 -13.50
CA LEU A 13 -20.41 -7.10 -12.18
C LEU A 13 -18.93 -6.75 -12.23
N ILE A 14 -18.22 -7.11 -13.30
CA ILE A 14 -16.77 -6.94 -13.41
C ILE A 14 -16.47 -6.04 -14.61
N TYR A 15 -15.70 -4.99 -14.32
CA TYR A 15 -15.16 -4.06 -15.29
C TYR A 15 -13.63 -4.14 -15.26
N GLN A 16 -13.06 -4.32 -16.44
CA GLN A 16 -11.63 -4.33 -16.72
C GLN A 16 -11.41 -3.41 -17.92
N ASP A 17 -10.28 -2.72 -17.97
CA ASP A 17 -9.87 -1.79 -19.03
C ASP A 17 -11.00 -0.80 -19.43
N THR A 18 -11.52 -0.09 -18.44
CA THR A 18 -12.63 0.87 -18.65
C THR A 18 -12.25 2.29 -18.23
N THR A 19 -12.83 3.28 -18.91
CA THR A 19 -12.71 4.69 -18.53
C THR A 19 -13.71 5.03 -17.43
N PRO A 20 -13.52 6.12 -16.65
CA PRO A 20 -14.53 6.53 -15.66
C PRO A 20 -15.90 6.71 -16.29
N ALA A 21 -15.94 7.36 -17.46
CA ALA A 21 -17.16 7.53 -18.25
C ALA A 21 -17.82 6.20 -18.61
N GLY A 22 -17.04 5.22 -19.10
CA GLY A 22 -17.54 3.89 -19.45
C GLY A 22 -18.03 3.11 -18.24
N PHE A 23 -17.35 3.22 -17.11
CA PHE A 23 -17.76 2.59 -15.86
C PHE A 23 -19.08 3.17 -15.34
N LEU A 24 -19.21 4.50 -15.26
CA LEU A 24 -20.43 5.17 -14.80
C LEU A 24 -21.62 4.86 -15.72
N GLU A 25 -21.41 4.86 -17.04
CA GLU A 25 -22.44 4.47 -18.00
C GLU A 25 -22.82 2.99 -17.87
N GLY A 26 -21.84 2.15 -17.54
CA GLY A 26 -22.05 0.75 -17.21
C GLY A 26 -22.90 0.56 -15.96
N LEU A 27 -22.62 1.29 -14.88
CA LEU A 27 -23.39 1.26 -13.65
C LEU A 27 -24.85 1.69 -13.89
N ARG A 28 -25.06 2.67 -14.77
CA ARG A 28 -26.39 3.14 -15.17
C ARG A 28 -27.18 2.07 -15.94
N LYS A 29 -26.55 1.44 -16.93
CA LYS A 29 -27.23 0.54 -17.88
C LYS A 29 -27.40 -0.90 -17.38
N ASN A 30 -26.44 -1.39 -16.59
CA ASN A 30 -26.33 -2.81 -16.27
C ASN A 30 -26.71 -3.11 -14.81
N THR A 31 -26.01 -2.48 -13.87
CA THR A 31 -26.22 -2.71 -12.44
C THR A 31 -25.59 -1.58 -11.63
N PRO A 32 -26.26 -1.05 -10.59
CA PRO A 32 -25.67 -0.03 -9.71
C PRO A 32 -24.53 -0.57 -8.84
N SER A 33 -24.27 -1.89 -8.85
CA SER A 33 -23.23 -2.55 -8.06
C SER A 33 -22.27 -3.31 -8.97
N ALA A 34 -21.02 -2.83 -9.08
CA ALA A 34 -19.99 -3.49 -9.88
C ALA A 34 -18.59 -3.19 -9.38
N GLY A 35 -17.62 -4.05 -9.66
CA GLY A 35 -16.22 -3.85 -9.30
C GLY A 35 -15.31 -3.56 -10.49
N LEU A 36 -14.24 -2.82 -10.19
CA LEU A 36 -13.11 -2.54 -11.07
C LEU A 36 -11.96 -3.48 -10.69
N PHE A 37 -11.61 -4.40 -11.59
CA PHE A 37 -10.64 -5.46 -11.33
C PHE A 37 -9.52 -5.44 -12.36
N GLU A 38 -8.28 -5.33 -11.88
CA GLU A 38 -7.09 -5.31 -12.73
C GLU A 38 -5.97 -6.11 -12.08
N ASP A 39 -5.52 -7.15 -12.77
CA ASP A 39 -4.32 -7.92 -12.43
C ASP A 39 -3.02 -7.23 -12.91
N GLU A 40 -3.14 -6.30 -13.87
CA GLU A 40 -2.07 -5.39 -14.28
C GLU A 40 -2.57 -3.94 -14.39
N ALA A 41 -2.81 -3.32 -13.24
CA ALA A 41 -3.34 -1.96 -13.14
C ALA A 41 -2.38 -0.87 -13.63
N GLY A 42 -1.20 -1.22 -14.16
CA GLY A 42 -0.25 -0.25 -14.69
C GLY A 42 -0.84 0.66 -15.77
N ARG A 43 -1.72 0.11 -16.62
CA ARG A 43 -2.48 0.91 -17.59
C ARG A 43 -3.47 1.84 -16.89
N VAL A 44 -4.17 1.36 -15.87
CA VAL A 44 -5.11 2.18 -15.10
C VAL A 44 -4.41 3.37 -14.46
N PHE A 45 -3.27 3.17 -13.80
CA PHE A 45 -2.44 4.25 -13.21
C PHE A 45 -1.85 5.20 -14.26
N SER A 46 -1.81 4.82 -15.53
CA SER A 46 -1.43 5.69 -16.66
C SER A 46 -2.63 6.27 -17.42
N SER A 47 -3.85 5.86 -17.08
CA SER A 47 -5.07 6.18 -17.79
C SER A 47 -5.79 7.40 -17.20
N ARG A 48 -6.80 7.86 -17.95
CA ARG A 48 -7.74 8.90 -17.50
C ARG A 48 -8.60 8.50 -16.30
N LEU A 49 -8.57 7.25 -15.83
CA LEU A 49 -9.34 6.86 -14.63
C LEU A 49 -8.90 7.63 -13.39
N PHE A 50 -7.62 7.97 -13.29
CA PHE A 50 -7.08 8.79 -12.21
C PHE A 50 -7.12 10.30 -12.48
N GLU A 51 -7.62 10.74 -13.63
CA GLU A 51 -7.85 12.18 -13.90
C GLU A 51 -9.08 12.71 -13.16
N ASP A 52 -10.07 11.85 -12.87
CA ASP A 52 -11.25 12.20 -12.08
C ASP A 52 -11.69 11.04 -11.18
N LEU A 53 -11.19 11.06 -9.94
CA LEU A 53 -11.50 10.08 -8.89
C LEU A 53 -12.66 10.51 -7.98
N ALA A 54 -13.18 11.73 -8.15
CA ALA A 54 -14.26 12.23 -7.31
C ALA A 54 -15.53 11.36 -7.38
N PRO A 55 -15.94 10.81 -8.56
CA PRO A 55 -17.03 9.85 -8.63
C PRO A 55 -16.79 8.60 -7.79
N LEU A 56 -15.58 8.03 -7.80
CA LEU A 56 -15.25 6.83 -7.00
C LEU A 56 -15.32 7.12 -5.50
N ASN A 57 -14.87 8.29 -5.06
CA ASN A 57 -15.00 8.72 -3.66
C ASN A 57 -16.47 8.90 -3.25
N LYS A 58 -17.32 9.45 -4.12
CA LYS A 58 -18.78 9.56 -3.89
C LYS A 58 -19.43 8.18 -3.78
N ILE A 59 -19.09 7.26 -4.69
CA ILE A 59 -19.58 5.88 -4.68
C ILE A 59 -19.15 5.18 -3.38
N TRP A 60 -17.89 5.34 -2.97
CA TRP A 60 -17.40 4.80 -1.71
C TRP A 60 -18.19 5.33 -0.52
N GLY A 61 -18.46 6.64 -0.48
CA GLY A 61 -19.32 7.28 0.53
C GLY A 61 -20.82 6.96 0.40
N GLY A 62 -21.21 6.12 -0.56
CA GLY A 62 -22.59 5.69 -0.78
C GLY A 62 -23.52 6.75 -1.37
N SER A 63 -22.97 7.90 -1.79
CA SER A 63 -23.72 9.02 -2.38
C SER A 63 -24.11 8.74 -3.83
N SER A 64 -25.25 9.30 -4.25
CA SER A 64 -25.64 9.28 -5.66
C SER A 64 -24.65 10.06 -6.52
N VAL A 65 -24.39 9.56 -7.73
CA VAL A 65 -23.50 10.21 -8.71
C VAL A 65 -24.34 10.79 -9.82
N ARG A 66 -24.36 12.12 -9.91
CA ARG A 66 -24.96 12.86 -11.02
C ARG A 66 -23.90 13.17 -12.06
N VAL A 67 -24.18 12.84 -13.31
CA VAL A 67 -23.34 13.13 -14.47
C VAL A 67 -24.15 14.00 -15.41
N ASP A 68 -23.79 15.27 -15.51
CA ASP A 68 -24.39 16.19 -16.48
C ASP A 68 -23.41 16.38 -17.65
N ARG A 69 -23.84 16.04 -18.87
CA ARG A 69 -23.11 16.31 -20.12
C ARG A 69 -23.99 17.11 -21.06
N LYS A 70 -23.34 17.79 -22.01
CA LYS A 70 -24.00 18.69 -22.99
C LYS A 70 -25.22 18.09 -23.70
N TYR A 71 -25.26 16.77 -23.91
CA TYR A 71 -26.33 16.08 -24.65
C TYR A 71 -27.02 14.96 -23.86
N ASP A 72 -26.60 14.67 -22.64
CA ASP A 72 -27.18 13.62 -21.80
C ASP A 72 -26.85 13.87 -20.33
N SER A 73 -27.85 13.79 -19.46
CA SER A 73 -27.69 13.94 -18.01
C SER A 73 -28.35 12.78 -17.30
N PHE A 74 -27.62 12.11 -16.41
CA PHE A 74 -28.15 10.97 -15.67
C PHE A 74 -27.67 10.96 -14.23
N THR A 75 -28.44 10.27 -13.38
CA THR A 75 -28.09 10.04 -11.98
C THR A 75 -28.02 8.55 -11.71
N ILE A 76 -26.90 8.11 -11.16
CA ILE A 76 -26.72 6.76 -10.62
C ILE A 76 -27.03 6.83 -9.14
N ARG A 77 -28.13 6.19 -8.72
CA ARG A 77 -28.57 6.18 -7.33
C ARG A 77 -27.93 5.02 -6.57
N ALA A 78 -27.50 5.31 -5.35
CA ALA A 78 -26.88 4.35 -4.42
C ALA A 78 -25.85 3.39 -5.06
N PRO A 79 -24.90 3.87 -5.88
CA PRO A 79 -23.93 3.00 -6.52
C PRO A 79 -23.05 2.29 -5.50
N ARG A 80 -22.57 1.09 -5.84
CA ARG A 80 -21.59 0.33 -5.05
C ARG A 80 -20.44 -0.09 -5.94
N CYS A 81 -19.23 0.15 -5.46
CA CYS A 81 -18.03 -0.22 -6.18
C CYS A 81 -17.03 -0.90 -5.25
N THR A 82 -16.48 -2.01 -5.75
CA THR A 82 -15.29 -2.67 -5.19
C THR A 82 -14.14 -2.45 -6.15
N ILE A 83 -12.98 -2.05 -5.63
CA ILE A 83 -11.76 -1.91 -6.43
C ILE A 83 -10.78 -2.99 -5.97
N SER A 84 -10.20 -3.72 -6.93
CA SER A 84 -9.12 -4.66 -6.68
C SER A 84 -8.09 -4.54 -7.79
N TRP A 85 -6.97 -3.90 -7.47
CA TRP A 85 -5.92 -3.56 -8.42
C TRP A 85 -4.58 -4.08 -7.96
N MET A 86 -3.91 -4.81 -8.84
CA MET A 86 -2.54 -5.28 -8.67
C MET A 86 -1.64 -4.48 -9.59
N VAL A 87 -0.53 -3.97 -9.08
CA VAL A 87 0.39 -3.12 -9.85
C VAL A 87 1.84 -3.45 -9.53
N GLN A 88 2.70 -3.40 -10.55
CA GLN A 88 4.13 -3.58 -10.35
C GLN A 88 4.71 -2.40 -9.55
N PRO A 89 5.64 -2.64 -8.61
CA PRO A 89 6.18 -1.62 -7.72
C PRO A 89 6.70 -0.37 -8.46
N LYS A 90 7.52 -0.58 -9.50
CA LYS A 90 8.11 0.51 -10.29
C LYS A 90 7.08 1.35 -11.06
N ILE A 91 5.95 0.76 -11.44
CA ILE A 91 4.88 1.49 -12.13
C ILE A 91 4.13 2.35 -11.11
N PHE A 92 3.85 1.80 -9.94
CA PHE A 92 3.21 2.53 -8.85
C PHE A 92 4.08 3.69 -8.34
N GLU A 93 5.39 3.49 -8.15
CA GLU A 93 6.33 4.57 -7.81
C GLU A 93 6.30 5.71 -8.82
N LYS A 94 6.35 5.41 -10.13
CA LYS A 94 6.23 6.41 -11.19
C LYS A 94 4.89 7.15 -11.18
N PHE A 95 3.82 6.50 -10.75
CA PHE A 95 2.53 7.13 -10.57
C PHE A 95 2.53 8.07 -9.36
N MET A 96 2.99 7.59 -8.20
CA MET A 96 3.09 8.39 -6.98
C MET A 96 3.96 9.64 -7.17
N ASN A 97 5.08 9.53 -7.89
CA ASN A 97 5.94 10.68 -8.19
C ASN A 97 5.27 11.73 -9.09
N ARG A 98 4.28 11.36 -9.90
CA ARG A 98 3.59 12.27 -10.83
C ARG A 98 2.29 12.83 -10.27
N LYS A 99 1.56 12.03 -9.48
CA LYS A 99 0.16 12.27 -9.10
C LYS A 99 -0.14 11.97 -7.63
N GLY A 100 0.84 11.57 -6.83
CA GLY A 100 0.66 11.13 -5.45
C GLY A 100 -0.03 12.17 -4.56
N ASP A 101 0.47 13.40 -4.57
CA ASP A 101 -0.07 14.49 -3.74
C ASP A 101 -1.53 14.81 -4.08
N GLU A 102 -1.88 14.80 -5.38
CA GLU A 102 -3.24 15.03 -5.85
C GLU A 102 -4.17 13.91 -5.37
N VAL A 103 -3.78 12.65 -5.58
CA VAL A 103 -4.57 11.46 -5.26
C VAL A 103 -4.76 11.30 -3.74
N ARG A 104 -3.73 11.64 -2.95
CA ARG A 104 -3.81 11.70 -1.48
C ARG A 104 -4.66 12.89 -1.03
N GLY A 105 -4.48 14.06 -1.62
CA GLY A 105 -5.22 15.29 -1.28
C GLY A 105 -6.73 15.16 -1.47
N ILE A 106 -7.18 14.44 -2.51
CA ILE A 106 -8.61 14.13 -2.69
C ILE A 106 -9.11 12.98 -1.78
N GLY A 107 -8.19 12.31 -1.08
CA GLY A 107 -8.44 11.21 -0.15
C GLY A 107 -8.78 9.87 -0.83
N PHE A 108 -8.40 9.64 -2.09
CA PHE A 108 -8.72 8.37 -2.75
C PHE A 108 -7.95 7.22 -2.10
N LEU A 109 -6.63 7.36 -1.95
CA LEU A 109 -5.79 6.32 -1.32
C LEU A 109 -6.17 6.06 0.14
N ALA A 110 -6.64 7.08 0.86
CA ALA A 110 -7.17 6.95 2.23
C ALA A 110 -8.37 5.99 2.35
N ARG A 111 -9.09 5.74 1.24
CA ARG A 111 -10.25 4.83 1.18
C ARG A 111 -9.90 3.42 0.71
N CYS A 112 -8.63 3.19 0.35
CA CYS A 112 -8.14 1.91 -0.15
C CYS A 112 -7.40 1.13 0.93
N LEU A 113 -7.51 -0.19 0.89
CA LEU A 113 -6.66 -1.10 1.68
C LEU A 113 -5.41 -1.42 0.85
N VAL A 114 -4.35 -0.65 1.05
CA VAL A 114 -3.09 -0.75 0.28
C VAL A 114 -2.08 -1.60 1.04
N ASN A 115 -1.44 -2.55 0.36
CA ASN A 115 -0.33 -3.31 0.91
C ASN A 115 0.80 -3.51 -0.09
N TYR A 116 1.97 -3.87 0.43
CA TYR A 116 3.13 -4.24 -0.37
C TYR A 116 3.72 -5.55 0.15
N PRO A 117 3.20 -6.71 -0.31
CA PRO A 117 3.61 -8.01 0.21
C PRO A 117 5.06 -8.34 -0.16
N PHE A 118 5.74 -9.08 0.71
CA PHE A 118 7.09 -9.57 0.45
C PHE A 118 7.16 -10.43 -0.82
N SER A 119 8.21 -10.21 -1.61
CA SER A 119 8.44 -11.05 -2.79
C SER A 119 8.84 -12.45 -2.38
N THR A 120 8.09 -13.44 -2.85
CA THR A 120 8.45 -14.86 -2.77
C THR A 120 9.25 -15.32 -4.00
N GLN A 121 9.60 -14.42 -4.92
CA GLN A 121 10.41 -14.75 -6.09
C GLN A 121 11.79 -15.27 -5.64
N GLY A 122 12.21 -16.42 -6.20
CA GLY A 122 13.45 -17.10 -5.78
C GLY A 122 13.28 -18.07 -4.61
N SER A 123 12.18 -18.00 -3.85
CA SER A 123 11.87 -18.93 -2.75
C SER A 123 10.58 -19.73 -2.95
N ARG A 124 9.81 -19.46 -4.01
CA ARG A 124 8.63 -20.25 -4.43
C ARG A 124 9.03 -21.67 -4.81
N GLN A 125 8.88 -22.61 -3.87
CA GLN A 125 8.95 -24.03 -4.17
C GLN A 125 7.59 -24.52 -4.66
N GLN A 126 7.55 -25.16 -5.83
CA GLN A 126 6.35 -25.85 -6.30
C GLN A 126 6.11 -27.08 -5.39
N ARG A 127 5.25 -26.93 -4.39
CA ARG A 127 4.79 -28.07 -3.59
C ARG A 127 3.71 -28.80 -4.37
N ARG A 128 3.98 -30.05 -4.76
CA ARG A 128 2.94 -31.02 -5.14
C ARG A 128 2.21 -31.47 -3.86
N GLY A 129 1.30 -30.63 -3.38
CA GLY A 129 0.32 -31.00 -2.36
C GLY A 129 -1.07 -30.83 -2.94
N LEU A 130 -2.00 -31.71 -2.57
CA LEU A 130 -3.42 -31.45 -2.76
C LEU A 130 -3.73 -30.14 -2.04
N LEU A 131 -3.92 -29.05 -2.80
CA LEU A 131 -4.45 -27.81 -2.27
C LEU A 131 -5.69 -28.17 -1.45
N ARG A 132 -5.87 -27.61 -0.25
CA ARG A 132 -7.10 -27.80 0.53
C ARG A 132 -8.26 -27.14 -0.22
N LEU A 133 -8.82 -27.85 -1.19
CA LEU A 133 -9.90 -27.39 -2.04
C LEU A 133 -11.16 -27.08 -1.24
N GLU A 134 -11.33 -27.68 -0.05
CA GLU A 134 -12.49 -27.48 0.82
C GLU A 134 -12.75 -26.02 1.19
N ALA A 135 -11.70 -25.26 1.53
CA ALA A 135 -11.84 -23.84 1.86
C ALA A 135 -12.29 -23.02 0.65
N ILE A 136 -11.73 -23.35 -0.53
CA ILE A 136 -12.11 -22.73 -1.80
C ILE A 136 -13.57 -23.08 -2.15
N GLU A 137 -13.98 -24.34 -1.94
CA GLU A 137 -15.36 -24.77 -2.19
C GLU A 137 -16.36 -24.14 -1.20
N ARG A 138 -15.99 -23.96 0.07
CA ARG A 138 -16.81 -23.20 1.04
C ARG A 138 -16.96 -21.74 0.58
N PHE A 139 -15.87 -21.11 0.16
CA PHE A 139 -15.90 -19.74 -0.37
C PHE A 139 -16.78 -19.63 -1.62
N ARG A 140 -16.60 -20.51 -2.60
CA ARG A 140 -17.41 -20.56 -3.84
C ARG A 140 -18.89 -20.73 -3.54
N ARG A 141 -19.24 -21.68 -2.67
CA ARG A 141 -20.64 -21.88 -2.24
C ARG A 141 -21.22 -20.62 -1.61
N ARG A 142 -20.45 -19.92 -0.77
CA ARG A 142 -20.92 -18.69 -0.13
C ARG A 142 -21.14 -17.57 -1.13
N VAL A 143 -20.20 -17.35 -2.06
CA VAL A 143 -20.35 -16.36 -3.14
C VAL A 143 -21.58 -16.65 -3.99
N THR A 144 -21.77 -17.91 -4.40
CA THR A 144 -22.93 -18.33 -5.20
C THR A 144 -24.25 -18.09 -4.45
N ALA A 145 -24.31 -18.41 -3.16
CA ALA A 145 -25.49 -18.14 -2.34
C ALA A 145 -25.81 -16.64 -2.30
N LEU A 146 -24.82 -15.80 -2.00
CA LEU A 146 -24.99 -14.34 -1.98
C LEU A 146 -25.46 -13.77 -3.32
N LEU A 147 -24.91 -14.26 -4.44
CA LEU A 147 -25.33 -13.81 -5.78
C LEU A 147 -26.77 -14.21 -6.09
N ASN A 148 -27.19 -15.41 -5.67
CA ASN A 148 -28.57 -15.86 -5.86
C ASN A 148 -29.55 -15.04 -5.00
N ASP A 149 -29.20 -14.80 -3.73
CA ASP A 149 -30.03 -14.02 -2.80
C ASP A 149 -30.19 -12.56 -3.23
N GLN A 150 -29.20 -12.00 -3.92
CA GLN A 150 -29.17 -10.59 -4.31
C GLN A 150 -29.47 -10.34 -5.79
N ILE A 151 -29.86 -11.36 -6.56
CA ILE A 151 -30.01 -11.23 -8.02
C ILE A 151 -31.00 -10.14 -8.43
N ASP A 152 -32.03 -9.89 -7.62
CA ASP A 152 -33.02 -8.84 -7.88
C ASP A 152 -32.48 -7.43 -7.56
N LEU A 153 -31.60 -7.30 -6.56
CA LEU A 153 -30.90 -6.05 -6.24
C LEU A 153 -29.86 -5.66 -7.30
N LEU A 154 -29.38 -6.63 -8.08
CA LEU A 154 -28.40 -6.43 -9.16
C LEU A 154 -29.04 -5.99 -10.48
N ARG A 155 -30.36 -5.98 -10.59
CA ARG A 155 -31.04 -5.53 -11.81
C ARG A 155 -30.99 -4.00 -11.94
N PRO A 156 -30.95 -3.44 -13.17
CA PRO A 156 -31.11 -2.01 -13.35
C PRO A 156 -32.40 -1.53 -12.69
N ARG A 157 -32.30 -0.54 -11.80
CA ARG A 157 -33.48 0.01 -11.12
C ARG A 157 -34.32 0.79 -12.12
N THR A 158 -35.55 0.34 -12.35
CA THR A 158 -36.51 0.99 -13.27
C THR A 158 -37.44 1.98 -12.57
N THR A 159 -37.46 1.99 -11.23
CA THR A 159 -38.29 2.86 -10.39
C THR A 159 -37.41 3.75 -9.49
N GLU A 160 -38.00 4.82 -8.94
CA GLU A 160 -37.33 5.72 -7.99
C GLU A 160 -37.06 5.08 -6.62
N ASP A 161 -37.52 3.85 -6.41
CA ASP A 161 -37.40 3.15 -5.15
C ASP A 161 -35.98 2.59 -4.98
N ASP A 162 -35.36 2.96 -3.86
CA ASP A 162 -33.94 2.73 -3.63
C ASP A 162 -33.64 1.29 -3.16
N GLY A 163 -34.66 0.42 -3.24
CA GLY A 163 -34.70 -0.95 -2.74
C GLY A 163 -34.61 -0.98 -1.20
N ASP A 164 -35.22 -1.99 -0.58
CA ASP A 164 -35.10 -2.22 0.86
C ASP A 164 -33.66 -2.60 1.21
N LYS A 165 -32.83 -1.60 1.50
CA LYS A 165 -31.46 -1.81 1.99
C LYS A 165 -31.54 -2.28 3.42
N VAL A 166 -30.91 -3.42 3.69
CA VAL A 166 -30.72 -3.89 5.05
C VAL A 166 -29.70 -2.99 5.74
N ILE A 167 -30.15 -2.25 6.75
CA ILE A 167 -29.28 -1.45 7.61
C ILE A 167 -28.70 -2.39 8.67
N LEU A 168 -27.36 -2.44 8.74
CA LEU A 168 -26.65 -3.13 9.81
C LEU A 168 -26.34 -2.15 10.94
N ASN A 169 -26.55 -2.58 12.18
CA ASN A 169 -26.26 -1.83 13.39
C ASN A 169 -25.21 -2.57 14.21
N PHE A 170 -24.39 -1.85 14.96
CA PHE A 170 -23.54 -2.48 15.96
C PHE A 170 -24.35 -2.96 17.15
N SER A 171 -23.95 -4.08 17.76
CA SER A 171 -24.36 -4.38 19.13
C SER A 171 -23.85 -3.29 20.08
N VAL A 172 -24.42 -3.18 21.28
CA VAL A 172 -23.98 -2.20 22.28
C VAL A 172 -22.47 -2.31 22.56
N ALA A 173 -21.95 -3.53 22.68
CA ALA A 173 -20.53 -3.77 22.92
C ALA A 173 -19.66 -3.40 21.71
N ALA A 174 -20.12 -3.72 20.49
CA ALA A 174 -19.42 -3.33 19.26
C ALA A 174 -19.42 -1.81 19.07
N GLN A 175 -20.53 -1.13 19.36
CA GLN A 175 -20.62 0.33 19.26
C GLN A 175 -19.61 1.01 20.20
N ALA A 176 -19.56 0.58 21.45
CA ALA A 176 -18.61 1.11 22.43
C ALA A 176 -17.14 0.89 22.00
N GLU A 177 -16.81 -0.29 21.48
CA GLU A 177 -15.47 -0.57 20.98
C GLU A 177 -15.13 0.26 19.72
N TRP A 178 -16.09 0.45 18.82
CA TRP A 178 -15.89 1.29 17.64
C TRP A 178 -15.63 2.74 18.02
N GLU A 179 -16.35 3.29 18.99
CA GLU A 179 -16.13 4.64 19.53
C GLU A 179 -14.76 4.78 20.18
N ASN A 180 -14.32 3.78 20.96
CA ASN A 180 -12.98 3.74 21.55
C ASN A 180 -11.90 3.80 20.46
N VAL A 181 -12.04 2.99 19.40
CA VAL A 181 -11.10 2.98 18.28
C VAL A 181 -11.12 4.30 17.51
N ALA A 182 -12.29 4.88 17.25
CA ALA A 182 -12.42 6.16 16.56
C ALA A 182 -11.70 7.27 17.34
N ASN A 183 -11.91 7.35 18.66
CA ASN A 183 -11.24 8.32 19.54
C ASN A 183 -9.72 8.09 19.61
N ALA A 184 -9.27 6.83 19.67
CA ALA A 184 -7.84 6.50 19.69
C ALA A 184 -7.15 6.89 18.37
N VAL A 185 -7.79 6.63 17.24
CA VAL A 185 -7.31 7.04 15.91
C VAL A 185 -7.23 8.56 15.81
N GLU A 186 -8.26 9.28 16.26
CA GLU A 186 -8.26 10.75 16.27
C GLU A 186 -7.11 11.32 17.11
N ALA A 187 -6.86 10.74 18.30
CA ALA A 187 -5.72 11.12 19.13
C ALA A 187 -4.37 10.84 18.43
N ALA A 188 -4.28 9.76 17.66
CA ALA A 188 -3.10 9.39 16.89
C ALA A 188 -2.82 10.27 15.66
N LEU A 189 -3.75 11.17 15.27
CA LEU A 189 -3.52 12.18 14.23
C LEU A 189 -2.68 13.37 14.72
N ARG A 190 -2.59 13.56 16.05
CA ARG A 190 -1.86 14.67 16.67
C ARG A 190 -0.36 14.63 16.30
N PRO A 191 0.35 15.76 16.41
CA PRO A 191 1.81 15.78 16.27
C PRO A 191 2.48 14.69 17.13
N GLY A 192 3.36 13.90 16.51
CA GLY A 192 4.04 12.78 17.17
C GLY A 192 3.24 11.47 17.27
N GLY A 193 1.96 11.47 16.85
CA GLY A 193 1.16 10.25 16.72
C GLY A 193 1.49 9.45 15.46
N VAL A 194 1.13 8.17 15.44
CA VAL A 194 1.45 7.23 14.33
C VAL A 194 0.84 7.66 12.99
N PHE A 195 -0.26 8.42 12.99
CA PHE A 195 -0.89 8.93 11.77
C PHE A 195 -0.55 10.41 11.50
N CYS A 196 0.42 11.01 12.19
CA CYS A 196 0.78 12.42 12.02
C CYS A 196 1.11 12.76 10.55
N GLU A 197 1.84 11.88 9.86
CA GLU A 197 2.26 12.05 8.46
C GLU A 197 1.26 11.47 7.44
N THR A 198 0.20 10.82 7.94
CA THR A 198 -0.82 10.13 7.14
C THR A 198 -2.23 10.43 7.67
N ARG A 199 -2.47 11.69 8.05
CA ARG A 199 -3.76 12.12 8.64
C ARG A 199 -4.94 11.87 7.72
N ASP A 200 -4.71 11.98 6.41
CA ASP A 200 -5.68 11.65 5.37
C ASP A 200 -6.21 10.23 5.55
N TYR A 201 -5.32 9.25 5.71
CA TYR A 201 -5.66 7.86 5.94
C TYR A 201 -6.24 7.62 7.33
N GLY A 202 -5.60 8.17 8.38
CA GLY A 202 -6.04 8.02 9.76
C GLY A 202 -7.52 8.41 9.94
N SER A 203 -7.95 9.53 9.34
CA SER A 203 -9.34 10.00 9.37
C SER A 203 -10.37 9.04 8.74
N LYS A 204 -9.92 7.98 8.04
CA LYS A 204 -10.75 6.97 7.38
C LYS A 204 -10.65 5.58 7.99
N VAL A 205 -9.76 5.36 8.96
CA VAL A 205 -9.57 4.05 9.60
C VAL A 205 -10.85 3.54 10.25
N ALA A 206 -11.50 4.34 11.10
CA ALA A 206 -12.72 3.94 11.80
C ALA A 206 -13.88 3.62 10.83
N GLU A 207 -14.00 4.40 9.74
CA GLU A 207 -14.99 4.17 8.68
C GLU A 207 -14.69 2.87 7.92
N ASN A 208 -13.42 2.61 7.60
CA ASN A 208 -12.99 1.35 6.97
C ASN A 208 -13.26 0.13 7.87
N ILE A 209 -13.03 0.23 9.18
CA ILE A 209 -13.34 -0.83 10.15
C ILE A 209 -14.83 -1.17 10.12
N ALA A 210 -15.69 -0.15 10.21
CA ALA A 210 -17.14 -0.36 10.18
C ALA A 210 -17.61 -1.03 8.88
N ARG A 211 -17.08 -0.58 7.74
CA ARG A 211 -17.40 -1.14 6.43
C ARG A 211 -16.96 -2.60 6.32
N LEU A 212 -15.74 -2.92 6.75
CA LEU A 212 -15.25 -4.29 6.71
C LEU A 212 -16.03 -5.19 7.66
N ALA A 213 -16.42 -4.70 8.85
CA ALA A 213 -17.27 -5.45 9.76
C ALA A 213 -18.63 -5.81 9.13
N GLY A 214 -19.25 -4.86 8.41
CA GLY A 214 -20.47 -5.13 7.64
C GLY A 214 -20.28 -6.16 6.52
N VAL A 215 -19.14 -6.10 5.81
CA VAL A 215 -18.79 -7.09 4.79
C VAL A 215 -18.59 -8.47 5.40
N LEU A 216 -17.88 -8.59 6.52
CA LEU A 216 -17.67 -9.85 7.23
C LEU A 216 -18.98 -10.43 7.74
N HIS A 217 -19.84 -9.62 8.36
CA HIS A 217 -21.16 -10.03 8.84
C HIS A 217 -22.01 -10.62 7.71
N ALA A 218 -22.08 -9.89 6.59
CA ALA A 218 -22.81 -10.33 5.41
C ALA A 218 -22.16 -11.57 4.77
N PHE A 219 -20.83 -11.65 4.70
CA PHE A 219 -20.13 -12.76 4.06
C PHE A 219 -20.17 -14.04 4.88
N GLU A 220 -20.09 -14.00 6.21
CA GLU A 220 -20.22 -15.21 7.05
C GLU A 220 -21.69 -15.67 7.18
N GLY A 221 -22.65 -14.81 6.86
CA GLY A 221 -24.08 -15.15 6.89
C GLY A 221 -24.65 -15.18 8.31
N TYR A 222 -24.12 -14.32 9.18
CA TYR A 222 -24.69 -14.14 10.51
C TYR A 222 -26.12 -13.62 10.43
N ALA A 223 -26.99 -14.16 11.27
CA ALA A 223 -28.41 -13.84 11.26
C ALA A 223 -28.67 -12.41 11.76
N GLY A 224 -29.73 -11.80 11.23
CA GLY A 224 -30.18 -10.47 11.63
C GLY A 224 -29.27 -9.34 11.16
N THR A 225 -29.52 -8.16 11.71
CA THR A 225 -28.89 -6.90 11.31
C THR A 225 -27.87 -6.38 12.31
N THR A 226 -27.56 -7.15 13.35
CA THR A 226 -26.68 -6.72 14.44
C THR A 226 -25.28 -7.31 14.28
N ILE A 227 -24.30 -6.44 14.04
CA ILE A 227 -22.88 -6.80 14.00
C ILE A 227 -22.37 -7.02 15.42
N SER A 228 -21.80 -8.19 15.67
CA SER A 228 -21.25 -8.57 16.98
C SER A 228 -19.91 -7.88 17.27
N LEU A 229 -19.49 -7.91 18.55
CA LEU A 229 -18.18 -7.39 18.94
C LEU A 229 -17.05 -8.17 18.27
N GLU A 230 -17.16 -9.49 18.18
CA GLU A 230 -16.16 -10.39 17.58
C GLU A 230 -15.96 -10.08 16.09
N THR A 231 -17.05 -9.79 15.39
CA THR A 231 -17.02 -9.40 13.97
C THR A 231 -16.31 -8.06 13.80
N LEU A 232 -16.61 -7.08 14.66
CA LEU A 232 -15.94 -5.79 14.67
C LEU A 232 -14.44 -5.93 15.00
N LEU A 233 -14.07 -6.73 16.00
CA LEU A 233 -12.67 -6.96 16.37
C LEU A 233 -11.87 -7.62 15.25
N SER A 234 -12.48 -8.56 14.52
CA SER A 234 -11.87 -9.16 13.33
C SER A 234 -11.63 -8.12 12.22
N ALA A 235 -12.62 -7.25 11.97
CA ALA A 235 -12.47 -6.16 11.02
C ALA A 235 -11.40 -5.14 11.46
N LYS A 236 -11.38 -4.80 12.76
CA LYS A 236 -10.37 -3.93 13.38
C LYS A 236 -8.97 -4.47 13.15
N ALA A 237 -8.72 -5.75 13.44
CA ALA A 237 -7.40 -6.36 13.25
C ALA A 237 -6.92 -6.27 11.79
N ILE A 238 -7.78 -6.58 10.83
CA ILE A 238 -7.44 -6.51 9.41
C ILE A 238 -7.14 -5.07 8.98
N VAL A 239 -8.01 -4.11 9.30
CA VAL A 239 -7.82 -2.71 8.87
C VAL A 239 -6.61 -2.08 9.55
N LEU A 240 -6.35 -2.36 10.82
CA LEU A 240 -5.17 -1.83 11.51
C LEU A 240 -3.86 -2.38 10.92
N TRP A 241 -3.84 -3.63 10.45
CA TRP A 241 -2.70 -4.15 9.69
C TRP A 241 -2.48 -3.36 8.39
N TYR A 242 -3.54 -3.09 7.63
CA TYR A 242 -3.45 -2.23 6.44
C TYR A 242 -3.06 -0.79 6.79
N ALA A 243 -3.46 -0.29 7.95
CA ALA A 243 -3.07 1.04 8.43
C ALA A 243 -1.57 1.14 8.70
N GLN A 244 -0.97 0.10 9.29
CA GLN A 244 0.48 0.02 9.46
C GLN A 244 1.20 -0.05 8.11
N GLU A 245 0.71 -0.86 7.18
CA GLU A 245 1.24 -0.91 5.82
C GLU A 245 1.16 0.46 5.14
N PHE A 246 0.06 1.19 5.32
CA PHE A 246 -0.10 2.53 4.79
C PHE A 246 0.92 3.51 5.39
N VAL A 247 1.06 3.52 6.72
CA VAL A 247 2.06 4.34 7.42
C VAL A 247 3.47 4.01 6.93
N ARG A 248 3.80 2.72 6.81
CA ARG A 248 5.12 2.25 6.33
C ARG A 248 5.41 2.67 4.89
N LEU A 249 4.39 2.73 4.03
CA LEU A 249 4.54 3.02 2.61
C LEU A 249 4.50 4.52 2.29
N PHE A 250 3.76 5.31 3.06
CA PHE A 250 3.41 6.69 2.71
C PHE A 250 3.83 7.74 3.72
N SER A 251 4.41 7.36 4.87
CA SER A 251 5.11 8.31 5.72
C SER A 251 6.46 8.65 5.10
N PRO A 252 6.91 9.92 5.21
CA PRO A 252 8.27 10.28 4.87
C PRO A 252 9.26 9.36 5.61
N PRO A 253 10.32 8.88 4.94
CA PRO A 253 11.35 8.12 5.62
C PRO A 253 11.99 8.99 6.71
N ASP A 254 12.32 8.38 7.84
CA ASP A 254 13.14 9.04 8.86
C ASP A 254 14.46 9.49 8.19
N PRO A 255 14.87 10.77 8.31
CA PRO A 255 16.14 11.24 7.77
C PRO A 255 17.34 10.37 8.14
N MET A 256 17.33 9.77 9.34
CA MET A 256 18.38 8.86 9.78
C MET A 256 18.32 7.51 9.04
N GLU A 257 17.14 6.94 8.85
CA GLU A 257 16.97 5.73 8.04
C GLU A 257 17.34 5.96 6.57
N GLU A 258 17.01 7.14 6.04
CA GLU A 258 17.35 7.52 4.67
C GLU A 258 18.88 7.63 4.50
N LEU A 259 19.56 8.28 5.45
CA LEU A 259 21.02 8.34 5.50
C LEU A 259 21.64 6.94 5.62
N GLN A 260 21.07 6.07 6.47
CA GLN A 260 21.53 4.69 6.60
C GLN A 260 21.42 3.92 5.28
N LYS A 261 20.27 4.01 4.59
CA LYS A 261 20.06 3.34 3.29
C LYS A 261 21.05 3.84 2.24
N GLU A 262 21.29 5.14 2.20
CA GLU A 262 22.27 5.76 1.32
C GLU A 262 23.70 5.28 1.60
N ALA A 263 24.09 5.22 2.87
CA ALA A 263 25.38 4.70 3.29
C ALA A 263 25.54 3.22 2.92
N GLU A 264 24.50 2.39 3.13
CA GLU A 264 24.50 0.98 2.73
C GLU A 264 24.56 0.78 1.21
N GLU A 265 23.90 1.66 0.43
CA GLU A 265 24.00 1.66 -1.02
C GLU A 265 25.44 1.97 -1.48
N LEU A 266 26.07 2.98 -0.88
CA LEU A 266 27.46 3.33 -1.14
C LEU A 266 28.42 2.18 -0.77
N ASP A 267 28.20 1.55 0.37
CA ASP A 267 28.98 0.40 0.84
C ASP A 267 28.88 -0.79 -0.12
N ARG A 268 27.65 -1.16 -0.53
CA ARG A 268 27.41 -2.20 -1.54
C ARG A 268 28.04 -1.84 -2.88
N TRP A 269 28.03 -0.57 -3.25
CA TRP A 269 28.68 -0.09 -4.47
C TRP A 269 30.19 -0.28 -4.38
N PHE A 270 30.85 0.04 -3.26
CA PHE A 270 32.28 -0.21 -3.06
C PHE A 270 32.62 -1.69 -3.19
N VAL A 271 31.87 -2.57 -2.51
CA VAL A 271 32.04 -4.04 -2.61
C VAL A 271 31.95 -4.49 -4.07
N ARG A 272 30.91 -4.05 -4.79
CA ARG A 272 30.71 -4.42 -6.20
C ARG A 272 31.81 -3.89 -7.10
N PHE A 273 32.21 -2.64 -6.91
CA PHE A 273 33.25 -1.99 -7.70
C PHE A 273 34.58 -2.73 -7.55
N ILE A 274 35.01 -3.00 -6.31
CA ILE A 274 36.26 -3.71 -6.02
C ILE A 274 36.23 -5.12 -6.60
N ARG A 275 35.12 -5.85 -6.45
CA ARG A 275 34.98 -7.20 -7.02
C ARG A 275 35.08 -7.25 -8.54
N THR A 276 34.64 -6.20 -9.23
CA THR A 276 34.55 -6.18 -10.70
C THR A 276 35.72 -5.49 -11.38
N ARG A 277 36.31 -4.48 -10.75
CA ARG A 277 37.37 -3.63 -11.31
C ARG A 277 38.70 -3.76 -10.58
N GLY A 278 38.75 -4.52 -9.48
CA GLY A 278 39.87 -4.52 -8.55
C GLY A 278 39.89 -3.27 -7.66
N MET A 279 40.76 -3.27 -6.66
CA MET A 279 40.92 -2.13 -5.75
C MET A 279 41.83 -1.07 -6.40
N PRO A 280 41.31 0.09 -6.82
CA PRO A 280 42.14 1.13 -7.44
C PRO A 280 43.00 1.82 -6.38
N ASN A 281 44.19 2.29 -6.78
CA ASN A 281 45.04 3.19 -6.00
C ASN A 281 45.16 2.81 -4.50
N HIS A 282 45.49 1.56 -4.19
CA HIS A 282 45.62 1.06 -2.80
C HIS A 282 44.38 1.28 -1.89
N GLY A 283 43.19 1.39 -2.47
CA GLY A 283 41.95 1.61 -1.71
C GLY A 283 41.53 3.07 -1.58
N HIS A 284 42.16 3.97 -2.33
CA HIS A 284 41.89 5.40 -2.30
C HIS A 284 40.96 5.85 -3.43
N PHE A 285 39.86 6.52 -3.05
CA PHE A 285 38.87 7.08 -3.98
C PHE A 285 38.77 8.60 -3.82
N PRO A 286 39.10 9.39 -4.84
CA PRO A 286 38.81 10.82 -4.82
C PRO A 286 37.31 11.08 -4.69
N LYS A 287 36.90 12.07 -3.88
CA LYS A 287 35.47 12.41 -3.75
C LYS A 287 34.83 12.80 -5.10
N SER A 288 35.58 13.44 -6.00
CA SER A 288 35.12 13.75 -7.37
C SER A 288 34.78 12.51 -8.18
N PHE A 289 35.54 11.43 -8.00
CA PHE A 289 35.28 10.14 -8.66
C PHE A 289 33.96 9.54 -8.16
N LEU A 290 33.71 9.60 -6.85
CA LEU A 290 32.47 9.09 -6.27
C LEU A 290 31.24 9.89 -6.73
N LEU A 291 31.36 11.22 -6.88
CA LEU A 291 30.28 12.04 -7.44
C LEU A 291 29.97 11.70 -8.90
N GLN A 292 30.96 11.25 -9.66
CA GLN A 292 30.81 10.94 -11.09
C GLN A 292 30.34 9.51 -11.34
N TYR A 293 30.88 8.53 -10.61
CA TYR A 293 30.69 7.10 -10.88
C TYR A 293 29.97 6.33 -9.77
N GLY A 294 29.78 6.95 -8.61
CA GLY A 294 29.08 6.36 -7.47
C GLY A 294 27.57 6.20 -7.71
N PRO A 295 26.83 5.74 -6.68
CA PRO A 295 25.38 5.59 -6.73
C PRO A 295 24.68 6.88 -7.18
N ASN A 296 23.63 6.76 -8.00
CA ASN A 296 22.92 7.91 -8.56
C ASN A 296 22.30 8.81 -7.48
N SER A 297 21.83 8.22 -6.38
CA SER A 297 21.30 8.88 -5.19
C SER A 297 22.32 9.84 -4.53
N LEU A 298 23.62 9.55 -4.67
CA LEU A 298 24.72 10.23 -4.00
C LEU A 298 25.55 11.14 -4.92
N ARG A 299 24.99 11.56 -6.06
CA ARG A 299 25.64 12.55 -6.92
C ARG A 299 25.60 13.98 -6.37
N ARG A 300 24.81 14.23 -5.31
CA ARG A 300 24.79 15.49 -4.57
C ARG A 300 25.89 15.51 -3.50
N ARG A 301 26.64 16.62 -3.41
CA ARG A 301 27.88 16.73 -2.61
C ARG A 301 27.66 16.62 -1.11
N ASP A 302 26.54 17.16 -0.63
CA ASP A 302 26.04 17.11 0.74
C ASP A 302 25.64 15.69 1.14
N ARG A 303 24.79 15.02 0.36
CA ARG A 303 24.35 13.64 0.61
C ARG A 303 25.52 12.66 0.62
N LEU A 304 26.42 12.77 -0.37
CA LEU A 304 27.65 11.98 -0.38
C LEU A 304 28.52 12.25 0.85
N GLN A 305 28.60 13.51 1.33
CA GLN A 305 29.36 13.82 2.54
C GLN A 305 28.79 13.09 3.75
N CYS A 306 27.48 13.21 3.99
CA CYS A 306 26.82 12.57 5.12
C CYS A 306 26.98 11.04 5.08
N ALA A 307 26.78 10.42 3.91
CA ALA A 307 26.95 8.97 3.75
C ALA A 307 28.40 8.51 4.05
N LEU A 308 29.40 9.29 3.62
CA LEU A 308 30.80 9.01 3.92
C LEU A 308 31.13 9.17 5.40
N GLU A 309 30.64 10.23 6.05
CA GLU A 309 30.81 10.44 7.49
C GLU A 309 30.14 9.33 8.32
N TYR A 310 28.97 8.88 7.89
CA TYR A 310 28.26 7.76 8.51
C TYR A 310 29.08 6.46 8.41
N LEU A 311 29.61 6.12 7.23
CA LEU A 311 30.48 4.96 7.06
C LEU A 311 31.81 5.09 7.81
N GLN A 312 32.36 6.30 7.94
CA GLN A 312 33.53 6.56 8.76
C GLN A 312 33.24 6.30 10.25
N ALA A 313 32.10 6.76 10.75
CA ALA A 313 31.67 6.52 12.13
C ALA A 313 31.45 5.01 12.42
N GLN A 314 31.02 4.25 11.42
CA GLN A 314 30.94 2.78 11.49
C GLN A 314 32.31 2.07 11.37
N GLY A 315 33.41 2.81 11.20
CA GLY A 315 34.75 2.24 11.04
C GLY A 315 34.96 1.53 9.70
N LYS A 316 34.14 1.80 8.69
CA LYS A 316 34.24 1.14 7.37
C LYS A 316 35.22 1.82 6.41
N LEU A 317 35.46 3.11 6.59
CA LEU A 317 36.39 3.90 5.78
C LEU A 317 37.04 5.03 6.59
N ARG A 318 38.00 5.70 5.99
CA ARG A 318 38.61 6.93 6.53
C ARG A 318 38.59 8.05 5.50
N LEU A 319 38.20 9.25 5.91
CA LEU A 319 38.33 10.46 5.09
C LEU A 319 39.70 11.11 5.32
N LEU A 320 40.46 11.24 4.24
CA LEU A 320 41.77 11.87 4.23
C LEU A 320 41.68 13.21 3.49
N THR A 321 42.21 14.27 4.11
CA THR A 321 42.22 15.61 3.52
C THR A 321 43.66 16.03 3.27
N PHE A 322 43.99 16.30 2.01
CA PHE A 322 45.33 16.71 1.60
C PHE A 322 45.32 18.16 1.12
N GLY A 323 46.27 18.96 1.60
CA GLY A 323 46.55 20.28 1.05
C GLY A 323 47.23 20.18 -0.32
N THR A 324 46.89 21.10 -1.23
CA THR A 324 47.69 21.29 -2.45
C THR A 324 48.87 22.23 -2.18
N PRO A 325 49.98 22.14 -2.94
CA PRO A 325 51.17 22.98 -2.75
C PRO A 325 50.89 24.50 -2.76
N ASN A 326 49.78 24.93 -3.39
CA ASN A 326 49.36 26.34 -3.47
C ASN A 326 48.37 26.75 -2.34
N GLY A 327 48.19 25.95 -1.29
CA GLY A 327 47.55 26.33 -0.03
C GLY A 327 46.05 26.62 -0.06
N LYS A 328 45.38 26.61 -1.23
CA LYS A 328 43.99 27.07 -1.37
C LYS A 328 42.96 25.98 -1.67
N HIS A 329 43.39 24.76 -2.00
CA HIS A 329 42.47 23.65 -2.31
C HIS A 329 42.84 22.38 -1.56
N TYR A 330 41.87 21.86 -0.81
CA TYR A 330 41.97 20.59 -0.12
C TYR A 330 41.28 19.49 -0.94
N LYS A 331 41.97 18.37 -1.16
CA LYS A 331 41.39 17.18 -1.81
C LYS A 331 40.98 16.18 -0.74
N VAL A 332 39.72 15.79 -0.75
CA VAL A 332 39.19 14.71 0.10
C VAL A 332 39.28 13.39 -0.66
N ILE A 333 39.94 12.42 -0.04
CA ILE A 333 40.08 11.04 -0.51
C ILE A 333 39.44 10.12 0.52
N VAL A 334 38.71 9.14 0.04
CA VAL A 334 38.15 8.05 0.83
C VAL A 334 39.14 6.89 0.80
N GLU A 335 39.65 6.50 1.95
CA GLU A 335 40.47 5.31 2.15
C GLU A 335 39.59 4.17 2.67
N LEU A 336 39.53 3.07 1.91
CA LEU A 336 38.79 1.87 2.31
C LEU A 336 39.71 0.89 3.02
N PHE A 337 39.23 0.27 4.11
CA PHE A 337 39.97 -0.78 4.78
C PHE A 337 39.91 -2.08 3.99
N GLY A 338 41.01 -2.46 3.34
CA GLY A 338 41.05 -3.63 2.43
C GLY A 338 40.52 -4.93 3.05
N SER A 339 40.71 -5.16 4.35
CA SER A 339 40.21 -6.34 5.06
C SER A 339 38.68 -6.43 5.15
N LEU A 340 37.96 -5.30 5.12
CA LEU A 340 36.49 -5.28 5.19
C LEU A 340 35.81 -5.55 3.84
N TYR A 341 36.54 -5.37 2.74
CA TYR A 341 35.99 -5.41 1.38
C TYR A 341 36.54 -6.54 0.51
N MET A 342 37.57 -7.24 0.97
CA MET A 342 38.09 -8.45 0.35
C MET A 342 37.35 -9.69 0.90
N PRO A 343 37.05 -10.70 0.06
CA PRO A 343 36.45 -11.93 0.56
C PRO A 343 37.45 -12.64 1.49
N HIS A 344 37.07 -12.84 2.75
CA HIS A 344 37.79 -13.75 3.64
C HIS A 344 37.87 -15.14 2.99
N SER A 345 39.07 -15.57 2.62
CA SER A 345 39.34 -17.00 2.55
C SER A 345 39.22 -17.54 3.97
N THR A 346 38.20 -18.39 4.17
CA THR A 346 37.91 -19.22 5.35
C THR A 346 37.37 -18.53 6.63
N SER A 347 36.29 -19.13 7.13
CA SER A 347 35.52 -18.81 8.35
C SER A 347 36.35 -18.90 9.64
N PRO A 348 35.93 -18.24 10.74
CA PRO A 348 35.20 -19.01 11.75
C PRO A 348 33.98 -18.29 12.35
N ALA A 349 33.09 -19.12 12.89
CA ALA A 349 31.87 -18.75 13.61
C ALA A 349 32.16 -18.01 14.93
N ILE A 350 31.30 -17.05 15.28
CA ILE A 350 31.08 -16.60 16.67
C ILE A 350 29.58 -16.46 16.92
N THR A 351 29.13 -17.15 17.97
CA THR A 351 27.79 -17.23 18.54
C THR A 351 27.61 -16.29 19.74
N SER A 352 26.34 -16.00 20.06
CA SER A 352 25.76 -15.46 21.32
C SER A 352 25.86 -13.94 21.57
N ALA A 353 24.96 -13.24 22.27
CA ALA A 353 23.56 -13.37 22.68
C ALA A 353 23.11 -12.00 23.28
N HIS A 354 21.79 -11.76 23.30
CA HIS A 354 20.92 -10.65 23.82
C HIS A 354 21.24 -10.07 25.24
N PRO A 355 20.63 -8.94 25.76
CA PRO A 355 19.21 -8.52 25.62
C PRO A 355 18.79 -7.00 25.66
N VAL A 356 17.54 -6.80 25.19
CA VAL A 356 16.41 -5.88 25.51
C VAL A 356 16.63 -4.57 26.29
N ALA A 357 16.06 -3.47 25.76
CA ALA A 357 15.29 -2.49 26.55
C ALA A 357 14.17 -1.88 25.68
N SER A 358 12.94 -2.04 26.16
CA SER A 358 11.68 -1.52 25.60
C SER A 358 11.44 -0.07 26.03
N VAL A 359 10.88 0.74 25.14
CA VAL A 359 10.20 2.00 25.48
C VAL A 359 8.82 1.96 24.83
N GLY A 360 7.79 2.11 25.66
CA GLY A 360 6.39 1.87 25.31
C GLY A 360 5.86 2.79 24.21
N GLY A 361 5.44 2.17 23.13
CA GLY A 361 4.63 2.74 22.06
C GLY A 361 3.87 1.59 21.41
N PHE A 362 2.57 1.78 21.14
CA PHE A 362 1.63 0.88 20.47
C PHE A 362 2.16 -0.52 20.14
N VAL A 363 1.95 -1.48 21.05
CA VAL A 363 2.11 -2.89 20.74
C VAL A 363 0.91 -3.29 19.88
N PHE A 364 1.10 -3.32 18.57
CA PHE A 364 0.23 -4.05 17.70
C PHE A 364 0.64 -5.51 17.80
N ASP A 365 -0.18 -6.32 18.47
CA ASP A 365 0.07 -7.76 18.58
C ASP A 365 0.28 -8.36 17.19
N ASP A 366 1.37 -9.10 17.07
CA ASP A 366 1.84 -9.83 15.88
C ASP A 366 0.83 -10.95 15.54
N TYR A 367 -0.31 -10.58 14.92
CA TYR A 367 -1.22 -11.55 14.32
C TYR A 367 -0.60 -12.06 13.02
N ARG A 368 0.24 -13.08 13.15
CA ARG A 368 0.60 -13.97 12.01
C ARG A 368 -0.65 -14.73 11.58
N VAL A 369 -1.18 -14.40 10.41
CA VAL A 369 -2.16 -15.21 9.67
C VAL A 369 -1.44 -16.29 8.87
#